data_AF-G9ZLQ3-F1
#
_entry.id   AF-G9ZLQ3-F1
#
_cell.length_a   1.000
_cell.length_b   1.000
_cell.length_c   1.000
_cell.angle_alpha   90.00
_cell.angle_beta   90.00
_cell.angle_gamma   90.00
#
_symmetry.space_group_name_H-M   'P 1'
#
loop_
_entity.id
_entity.type
_entity.pdbx_description
1 polymer ?
#
loop_
_entity_poly.entity_id
_entity_poly.type
_entity_poly.pdbx_seq_one_letter_code
_entity_poly.pdbx_strand_id
1 'polypeptide(L)'
;MWGVDGGTSFTTPQIAAANAVINSGRQTPVGFWNPQIYKFAQDTDTPFNVLDDADNNNNLYYTGQPGKLYNQATGLGTINFEKLLNKFDHETN
;
A
#
# COMPACT_ATOMS: atom_id res chain seq x y z
N MET A 1 -13.92 19.30 18.97
CA MET A 1 -15.02 18.94 18.06
C MET A 1 -14.70 17.59 17.46
N TRP A 2 -15.67 16.69 17.37
CA TRP A 2 -15.54 15.42 16.63
C TRP A 2 -16.24 15.59 15.28
N GLY A 3 -15.53 15.31 14.19
CA GLY A 3 -16.02 15.42 12.82
C GLY A 3 -15.48 14.27 11.97
N VAL A 4 -16.16 13.99 10.85
CA VAL A 4 -15.67 13.05 9.84
C VAL A 4 -14.91 13.85 8.80
N ASP A 5 -13.60 13.65 8.75
CA ASP A 5 -12.69 14.27 7.80
C ASP A 5 -11.94 13.19 7.00
N GLY A 6 -11.38 13.57 5.86
CA GLY A 6 -10.69 12.64 4.97
C GLY A 6 -9.63 13.33 4.10
N GLY A 7 -9.07 12.56 3.17
CA GLY A 7 -7.98 12.99 2.30
C GLY A 7 -6.66 12.28 2.60
N THR A 8 -5.68 12.47 1.72
CA THR A 8 -4.37 11.78 1.83
C THR A 8 -3.60 12.18 3.09
N SER A 9 -3.91 13.33 3.70
CA SER A 9 -3.41 13.73 5.02
C SER A 9 -3.80 12.77 6.15
N PHE A 10 -4.83 11.94 5.96
CA PHE A 10 -5.20 10.87 6.88
C PHE A 10 -4.52 9.53 6.52
N THR A 11 -4.27 9.29 5.23
CA THR A 11 -3.58 8.08 4.76
C THR A 11 -2.09 8.10 5.07
N THR A 12 -1.41 9.23 4.84
CA THR A 12 0.04 9.36 5.10
C THR A 12 0.46 8.98 6.52
N PRO A 13 -0.19 9.46 7.60
CA PRO A 13 0.17 9.03 8.96
C PRO A 13 -0.15 7.56 9.24
N GLN A 14 -1.18 6.97 8.61
CA GLN A 14 -1.46 5.53 8.73
C GLN A 14 -0.31 4.70 8.13
N ILE A 15 0.21 5.10 6.97
CA ILE A 15 1.37 4.45 6.34
C ILE A 15 2.63 4.63 7.19
N ALA A 16 2.86 5.82 7.76
CA ALA A 16 3.98 6.06 8.65
C ALA A 16 3.92 5.18 9.91
N ALA A 17 2.73 5.03 10.50
CA ALA A 17 2.50 4.13 11.64
C ALA A 17 2.74 2.66 11.27
N ALA A 18 2.23 2.20 10.12
CA ALA A 18 2.48 0.85 9.63
C ALA A 18 3.99 0.59 9.41
N ASN A 19 4.72 1.56 8.86
CA ASN A 19 6.17 1.47 8.73
C ASN A 19 6.87 1.38 10.09
N ALA A 20 6.41 2.11 11.10
CA ALA A 20 6.94 2.00 12.45
C ALA A 20 6.69 0.61 13.07
N VAL A 21 5.50 0.04 12.87
CA VAL A 21 5.16 -1.32 13.33
C VAL A 21 6.01 -2.36 12.63
N ILE A 22 6.14 -2.29 11.30
CA ILE A 22 6.98 -3.21 10.51
C ILE A 22 8.43 -3.16 10.99
N ASN A 23 8.96 -1.98 11.31
CA ASN A 23 10.34 -1.87 11.81
C ASN A 23 10.52 -2.25 13.28
N SER A 24 9.44 -2.48 14.03
CA SER A 24 9.53 -2.78 15.45
C SER A 24 10.21 -4.14 15.68
N GLY A 25 11.25 -4.16 16.52
CA GLY A 25 12.02 -5.38 16.83
C GLY A 25 13.04 -5.81 15.76
N ARG A 26 13.11 -5.14 14.61
CA ARG A 26 14.15 -5.41 13.59
C ARG A 26 15.48 -4.78 13.97
N GLN A 27 16.60 -5.47 13.71
CA GLN A 27 17.94 -4.90 13.88
C GLN A 27 18.30 -3.90 12.76
N THR A 28 17.80 -4.15 11.55
CA THR A 28 17.98 -3.29 10.38
C THR A 28 16.60 -2.91 9.86
N PRO A 29 16.32 -1.62 9.62
CA PRO A 29 15.03 -1.20 9.08
C PRO A 29 14.83 -1.70 7.65
N VAL A 30 13.58 -1.92 7.25
CA VAL A 30 13.21 -2.36 5.89
C VAL A 30 13.58 -1.33 4.80
N GLY A 31 13.92 -0.11 5.19
CA GLY A 31 14.47 0.92 4.32
C GLY A 31 13.45 1.46 3.31
N PHE A 32 13.92 1.76 2.10
CA PHE A 32 13.09 2.28 1.02
C PHE A 32 12.20 1.18 0.45
N TRP A 33 10.87 1.38 0.48
CA TRP A 33 9.90 0.32 0.14
C TRP A 33 9.73 0.06 -1.34
N ASN A 34 9.90 1.06 -2.22
CA ASN A 34 9.34 0.99 -3.57
C ASN A 34 9.73 -0.30 -4.33
N PRO A 35 11.02 -0.68 -4.47
CA PRO A 35 11.37 -1.91 -5.18
C PRO A 35 10.68 -3.15 -4.60
N GLN A 36 10.66 -3.29 -3.27
CA GLN A 36 10.07 -4.43 -2.57
C GLN A 36 8.56 -4.49 -2.78
N ILE A 37 7.83 -3.37 -2.61
CA ILE A 37 6.37 -3.38 -2.75
C ILE A 37 5.92 -3.63 -4.18
N TYR A 38 6.65 -3.15 -5.20
CA TYR A 38 6.37 -3.47 -6.60
C TYR A 38 6.68 -4.93 -6.94
N LYS A 39 7.64 -5.55 -6.25
CA LYS A 39 7.86 -6.99 -6.33
C LYS A 39 6.69 -7.76 -5.70
N PHE A 40 6.29 -7.41 -4.47
CA PHE A 40 5.17 -8.06 -3.76
C PHE A 40 3.82 -7.87 -4.47
N ALA A 41 3.66 -6.78 -5.22
CA ALA A 41 2.47 -6.53 -6.03
C ALA A 41 2.26 -7.54 -7.16
N GLN A 42 3.34 -8.18 -7.64
CA GLN A 42 3.28 -9.15 -8.74
C GLN A 42 3.03 -10.58 -8.26
N ASP A 43 3.09 -10.83 -6.96
CA ASP A 43 2.83 -12.16 -6.38
C ASP A 43 1.35 -12.52 -6.41
N THR A 44 1.04 -13.80 -6.52
CA THR A 44 -0.35 -14.32 -6.41
C THR A 44 -0.95 -14.04 -5.04
N ASP A 45 -0.15 -14.13 -3.98
CA ASP A 45 -0.53 -13.72 -2.61
C ASP A 45 0.00 -12.31 -2.31
N THR A 46 -0.43 -11.34 -3.12
CA THR A 46 -0.05 -9.94 -2.93
C THR A 46 -0.73 -9.32 -1.70
N PRO A 47 -0.07 -8.39 -0.97
CA PRO A 47 -0.72 -7.61 0.07
C PRO A 47 -1.61 -6.49 -0.47
N PHE A 48 -1.62 -6.25 -1.78
CA PHE A 48 -2.31 -5.12 -2.39
C PHE A 48 -3.66 -5.52 -2.96
N ASN A 49 -4.69 -4.75 -2.64
CA ASN A 49 -5.97 -4.77 -3.34
C ASN A 49 -5.97 -3.60 -4.34
N VAL A 50 -5.70 -3.94 -5.61
CA VAL A 50 -5.61 -2.98 -6.71
C VAL A 50 -6.99 -2.40 -7.00
N LEU A 51 -7.04 -1.08 -7.18
CA LEU A 51 -8.24 -0.36 -7.53
C LEU A 51 -8.21 -0.09 -9.04
N ASP A 52 -8.44 -1.12 -9.86
CA ASP A 52 -8.29 -1.08 -11.32
C ASP A 52 -9.60 -0.89 -12.09
N ASP A 53 -10.75 -0.86 -11.41
CA ASP A 53 -12.04 -0.56 -12.05
C ASP A 53 -12.06 0.85 -12.66
N ALA A 54 -12.71 1.01 -13.82
CA ALA A 54 -12.91 2.31 -14.46
C ALA A 54 -13.93 3.17 -13.70
N ASP A 55 -14.78 2.56 -12.88
CA ASP A 55 -15.81 3.23 -12.09
C ASP A 55 -15.39 3.32 -10.61
N ASN A 56 -15.56 4.49 -10.01
CA ASN A 56 -15.31 4.77 -8.57
C ASN A 56 -13.87 4.56 -8.04
N ASN A 57 -12.87 4.29 -8.90
CA ASN A 57 -11.45 4.21 -8.53
C ASN A 57 -10.61 5.32 -9.17
N ASN A 58 -11.01 6.58 -8.93
CA ASN A 58 -10.44 7.74 -9.63
C ASN A 58 -10.10 8.91 -8.69
N ASN A 59 -9.39 9.91 -9.25
CA ASN A 59 -9.08 11.18 -8.60
C ASN A 59 -9.50 12.40 -9.46
N LEU A 60 -10.61 12.29 -10.19
CA LEU A 60 -11.10 13.22 -11.21
C LEU A 60 -10.31 13.28 -12.52
N TYR A 61 -9.01 12.97 -12.51
CA TYR A 61 -8.14 13.04 -13.70
C TYR A 61 -7.76 11.68 -14.25
N TYR A 62 -7.54 10.72 -13.36
CA TYR A 62 -7.19 9.35 -13.69
C TYR A 62 -8.19 8.41 -13.05
N THR A 63 -8.53 7.33 -13.77
CA THR A 63 -9.33 6.22 -13.27
C THR A 63 -8.58 4.90 -13.44
N GLY A 64 -9.08 3.83 -12.81
CA GLY A 64 -8.54 2.50 -12.96
C GLY A 64 -8.62 2.00 -14.41
N GLN A 65 -7.71 1.09 -14.73
CA GLN A 65 -7.68 0.39 -16.00
C GLN A 65 -7.77 -1.11 -15.72
N PRO A 66 -8.88 -1.78 -16.07
CA PRO A 66 -9.09 -3.17 -15.69
C PRO A 66 -7.91 -4.08 -16.11
N GLY A 67 -7.42 -4.87 -15.17
CA GLY A 67 -6.27 -5.76 -15.33
C GLY A 67 -4.90 -5.08 -15.23
N LYS A 68 -4.82 -3.76 -14.98
CA LYS A 68 -3.54 -3.07 -14.73
C LYS A 68 -3.20 -3.07 -13.26
N LEU A 69 -1.98 -3.49 -12.94
CA LEU A 69 -1.45 -3.50 -11.58
C LEU A 69 -1.34 -2.11 -10.95
N TYR A 70 -1.16 -1.07 -11.78
CA TYR A 70 -0.95 0.30 -11.33
C TYR A 70 -2.06 1.20 -11.83
N ASN A 71 -2.68 1.92 -10.90
CA ASN A 71 -3.60 3.02 -11.17
C ASN A 71 -2.91 4.36 -10.83
N GLN A 72 -2.93 5.32 -11.73
CA GLN A 72 -2.31 6.64 -11.54
C GLN A 72 -2.94 7.45 -10.39
N ALA A 73 -4.19 7.18 -10.04
CA ALA A 73 -4.87 7.81 -8.91
C ALA A 73 -4.51 7.19 -7.56
N THR A 74 -4.28 5.87 -7.50
CA THR A 74 -4.19 5.12 -6.23
C THR A 74 -2.93 4.26 -6.09
N GLY A 75 -2.03 4.29 -7.07
CA GLY A 75 -0.86 3.43 -7.13
C GLY A 75 -1.22 1.94 -7.18
N LEU A 76 -0.71 1.18 -6.21
CA LEU A 76 -1.01 -0.25 -6.02
C LEU A 76 -2.36 -0.48 -5.31
N GLY A 77 -3.10 0.59 -4.97
CA GLY A 77 -4.42 0.50 -4.33
C GLY A 77 -4.33 0.50 -2.81
N THR A 78 -5.12 -0.36 -2.17
CA THR A 78 -5.20 -0.48 -0.71
C THR A 78 -4.36 -1.63 -0.18
N ILE A 79 -3.96 -1.57 1.10
CA ILE A 79 -2.96 -2.47 1.67
C ILE A 79 -3.60 -3.34 2.76
N ASN A 80 -3.38 -4.65 2.66
CA ASN A 80 -3.48 -5.55 3.81
C ASN A 80 -2.14 -5.52 4.57
N PHE A 81 -2.11 -4.83 5.71
CA PHE A 81 -0.88 -4.62 6.48
C PHE A 81 -0.31 -5.89 7.11
N GLU A 82 -1.15 -6.88 7.43
CA GLU A 82 -0.69 -8.18 7.95
C GLU A 82 0.09 -8.93 6.88
N LYS A 83 -0.45 -9.03 5.66
CA LYS A 83 0.26 -9.62 4.53
C LYS A 83 1.54 -8.86 4.20
N LEU A 84 1.51 -7.53 4.25
CA LEU A 84 2.68 -6.70 4.00
C LEU A 84 3.79 -6.96 5.02
N LEU A 85 3.45 -7.03 6.31
CA LEU A 85 4.38 -7.38 7.37
C LEU A 85 5.01 -8.76 7.11
N ASN A 86 4.18 -9.76 6.82
CA ASN A 86 4.66 -11.11 6.51
C ASN A 86 5.64 -11.11 5.33
N LYS A 87 5.34 -10.37 4.24
CA LYS A 87 6.26 -10.24 3.09
C LYS A 87 7.64 -9.69 3.51
N PHE A 88 7.66 -8.64 4.33
CA PHE A 88 8.92 -8.08 4.82
C PHE A 88 9.65 -9.00 5.81
N ASP A 89 8.96 -9.82 6.60
CA ASP A 89 9.57 -10.80 7.52
C ASP A 89 10.23 -11.94 6.73
N HIS A 90 9.60 -12.37 5.62
CA HIS A 90 10.12 -13.43 4.77
C HIS A 90 11.28 -13.01 3.84
N GLU A 91 11.44 -11.73 3.51
CA GLU A 91 12.60 -11.26 2.74
C GLU A 91 13.89 -11.13 3.57
N THR A 92 13.78 -11.07 4.89
CA THR A 92 14.94 -10.92 5.80
C THR A 92 15.53 -12.25 6.28
N ASN A 93 14.96 -13.39 5.85
CA ASN A 93 15.47 -14.74 6.11
C ASN A 93 16.13 -15.33 4.86
#